data_AF-A0AAU9RN90-F1
#
_entry.id   AF-A0AAU9RN90-F1
#
_cell.length_a   1.000
_cell.length_b   1.000
_cell.length_c   1.000
_cell.angle_alpha   90.00
_cell.angle_beta   90.00
_cell.angle_gamma   90.00
#
_symmetry.space_group_name_H-M   'P 1'
#
loop_
_entity.id
_entity.type
_entity.pdbx_description
1 polymer ?
#
loop_
_entity_poly.entity_id
_entity_poly.type
_entity_poly.pdbx_seq_one_letter_code
_entity_poly.pdbx_strand_id
1 'polypeptide(L)'
;MDSPKLPYSLSASSSTPFASSAVKPHRKNLPSRNCILIIIALSCILLLLLTLLIYATTSKSSHNRHNTPHQSPSSGDPPPPETPSPPPVAQIRLACNATRFPDHCFSSLSTPGRVPPDPKPVQIIHSAISVSFEGLKFGQSKIQSILDSSAGNKNRTNIATICLEILSYSQHRTESTDVAVTTGGIKDARAWMSAALAYQYDCWSGLKTVNDTKQVVDTITFLDDLVKLTGNALSMMVSFDNFGDDVASWIHPATERDGFWEKTGPTLGSGLGTGKEANLGFPSGLTDDVTVCKDGGKGCGYKTVQEAVDAAPKTNGTVKFVIRIKEGVYEETVRVPFEKKNVVFIGDGMGKTVITGSLNVGQPGMTTYNSATVGEFLLASLFS
;
A
#
# COMPACT_ATOMS: atom_id res chain seq x y z
N MET A 1 -23.92 -29.07 48.25
CA MET A 1 -24.56 -28.24 47.21
C MET A 1 -23.56 -28.18 46.08
N ASP A 2 -23.74 -29.16 45.20
CA ASP A 2 -22.73 -29.73 44.33
C ASP A 2 -22.64 -29.04 42.96
N SER A 3 -21.42 -28.95 42.45
CA SER A 3 -21.08 -28.49 41.10
C SER A 3 -21.64 -29.42 40.02
N PRO A 4 -22.12 -28.91 38.86
CA PRO A 4 -22.48 -29.76 37.74
C PRO A 4 -21.26 -30.17 36.90
N LYS A 5 -21.21 -31.47 36.60
CA LYS A 5 -20.21 -32.21 35.85
C LYS A 5 -20.35 -32.00 34.33
N LEU A 6 -19.21 -31.95 33.63
CA LEU A 6 -19.06 -32.22 32.19
C LEU A 6 -19.42 -33.67 31.86
N PRO A 7 -19.98 -33.97 30.66
CA PRO A 7 -19.85 -35.27 30.05
C PRO A 7 -18.83 -35.26 28.91
N TYR A 8 -17.78 -36.06 29.07
CA TYR A 8 -17.00 -36.62 27.98
C TYR A 8 -17.87 -37.64 27.23
N SER A 9 -17.84 -37.62 25.90
CA SER A 9 -18.06 -38.83 25.10
C SER A 9 -17.03 -38.88 23.97
N LEU A 10 -16.15 -39.87 24.07
CA LEU A 10 -15.29 -40.35 23.01
C LEU A 10 -16.14 -41.17 22.05
N SER A 11 -16.13 -40.86 20.76
CA SER A 11 -16.46 -41.83 19.72
C SER A 11 -15.27 -41.96 18.79
N ALA A 12 -14.63 -43.11 18.86
CA ALA A 12 -13.67 -43.58 17.88
C ALA A 12 -14.42 -44.02 16.63
N SER A 13 -14.03 -43.52 15.46
CA SER A 13 -14.43 -44.07 14.17
C SER A 13 -13.21 -44.51 13.37
N SER A 14 -13.05 -45.83 13.38
CA SER A 14 -12.49 -46.73 12.36
C SER A 14 -11.75 -46.12 11.17
N SER A 15 -10.50 -46.54 11.06
CA SER A 15 -9.66 -46.58 9.88
C SER A 15 -10.21 -47.51 8.79
N THR A 16 -10.31 -47.02 7.56
CA THR A 16 -10.19 -47.83 6.33
C THR A 16 -9.37 -47.06 5.29
N PRO A 17 -8.40 -47.70 4.63
CA PRO A 17 -7.46 -47.04 3.72
C PRO A 17 -8.07 -46.92 2.31
N PHE A 18 -8.20 -45.70 1.78
CA PHE A 18 -8.51 -45.50 0.37
C PHE A 18 -7.22 -45.44 -0.45
N ALA A 19 -7.19 -46.31 -1.45
CA ALA A 19 -6.09 -46.56 -2.35
C ALA A 19 -5.67 -45.30 -3.13
N SER A 20 -4.36 -45.13 -3.23
CA SER A 20 -3.68 -44.20 -4.12
C SER A 20 -3.99 -44.56 -5.58
N SER A 21 -4.63 -43.66 -6.31
CA SER A 21 -4.58 -43.63 -7.77
C SER A 21 -3.81 -42.39 -8.20
N ALA A 22 -2.52 -42.60 -8.47
CA ALA A 22 -1.64 -41.61 -9.05
C ALA A 22 -2.06 -41.32 -10.50
N VAL A 23 -2.72 -40.17 -10.72
CA VAL A 23 -2.91 -39.61 -12.06
C VAL A 23 -1.59 -38.96 -12.48
N LYS A 24 -0.91 -39.56 -13.46
CA LYS A 24 0.29 -39.01 -14.10
C LYS A 24 -0.01 -37.64 -14.71
N PRO A 25 0.81 -36.59 -14.47
CA PRO A 25 0.63 -35.31 -15.14
C PRO A 25 0.98 -35.44 -16.63
N HIS A 26 0.06 -34.98 -17.46
CA HIS A 26 0.21 -34.88 -18.90
C HIS A 26 1.34 -33.89 -19.22
N ARG A 27 2.49 -34.41 -19.65
CA ARG A 27 3.65 -33.62 -20.09
C ARG A 27 3.24 -32.87 -21.36
N LYS A 28 3.00 -31.56 -21.27
CA LYS A 28 2.91 -30.69 -22.44
C LYS A 28 4.29 -30.66 -23.07
N ASN A 29 4.43 -31.15 -24.30
CA ASN A 29 5.68 -31.07 -25.05
C ASN A 29 6.02 -29.59 -25.28
N LEU A 30 7.02 -29.08 -24.57
CA LEU A 30 7.62 -27.78 -24.89
C LEU A 30 8.28 -27.88 -26.28
N PRO A 31 8.11 -26.89 -27.15
CA PRO A 31 8.77 -26.87 -28.44
C PRO A 31 10.29 -26.90 -28.25
N SER A 32 10.99 -27.61 -29.15
CA SER A 32 12.45 -27.78 -29.07
C SER A 32 13.15 -26.42 -29.01
N ARG A 33 14.33 -26.36 -28.38
CA ARG A 33 15.16 -25.13 -28.31
C ARG A 33 15.37 -24.50 -29.70
N ASN A 34 15.40 -25.31 -30.75
CA ASN A 34 15.53 -24.85 -32.13
C ASN A 34 14.26 -24.14 -32.63
N CYS A 35 13.06 -24.61 -32.24
CA CYS A 35 11.80 -23.89 -32.53
C CYS A 35 11.73 -22.53 -31.82
N ILE A 36 12.20 -22.44 -30.57
CA ILE A 36 12.21 -21.16 -29.83
C ILE A 36 13.15 -20.16 -30.51
N LEU A 37 14.34 -20.61 -30.95
CA LEU A 37 15.27 -19.76 -31.68
C LEU A 37 14.72 -19.29 -33.04
N ILE A 38 13.98 -20.15 -33.75
CA ILE A 38 13.33 -19.78 -35.02
C ILE A 38 12.23 -18.73 -34.79
N ILE A 39 11.42 -18.87 -33.73
CA ILE A 39 10.37 -17.89 -33.40
C ILE A 39 11.00 -16.53 -33.05
N ILE A 40 12.09 -16.52 -32.26
CA ILE A 40 12.81 -15.29 -31.93
C ILE A 40 13.38 -14.65 -33.20
N ALA A 41 14.04 -15.42 -34.07
CA ALA A 41 14.61 -14.92 -35.32
C ALA A 41 13.54 -14.31 -36.24
N LEU A 42 12.40 -14.98 -36.41
CA LEU A 42 11.28 -14.48 -37.21
C LEU A 42 10.68 -13.20 -36.61
N SER A 43 10.57 -13.11 -35.28
CA SER A 43 10.08 -11.91 -34.60
C SER A 43 11.03 -10.71 -34.77
N CYS A 44 12.35 -10.93 -34.71
CA CYS A 44 13.35 -9.89 -34.94
C CYS A 44 13.32 -9.40 -36.40
N ILE A 45 13.18 -10.31 -37.36
CA ILE A 45 13.06 -9.96 -38.79
C ILE A 45 11.79 -9.13 -39.03
N LEU A 46 10.66 -9.49 -38.42
CA LEU A 46 9.41 -8.75 -38.54
C LEU A 46 9.52 -7.33 -37.97
N LEU A 47 10.18 -7.17 -36.82
CA LEU A 47 10.43 -5.86 -36.21
C LEU A 47 11.36 -5.00 -37.08
N LEU A 48 12.40 -5.58 -37.68
CA LEU A 48 13.30 -4.87 -38.60
C LEU A 48 12.55 -4.40 -39.87
N LEU A 49 11.69 -5.24 -40.43
CA LEU A 49 10.86 -4.87 -41.58
C LEU A 49 9.87 -3.75 -41.25
N LEU A 50 9.26 -3.77 -40.05
CA LEU A 50 8.40 -2.68 -39.57
C LEU A 50 9.17 -1.37 -39.41
N THR A 51 10.40 -1.39 -38.89
CA THR A 51 11.23 -0.18 -38.79
C THR A 51 11.63 0.39 -40.15
N LEU A 52 11.92 -0.46 -41.14
CA LEU A 52 12.22 -0.05 -42.51
C LEU A 52 11.00 0.57 -43.21
N LEU A 53 9.79 0.06 -42.97
CA LEU A 53 8.56 0.64 -43.50
C LEU A 53 8.29 2.04 -42.92
N ILE A 54 8.55 2.26 -41.62
CA ILE A 54 8.43 3.58 -40.99
C ILE A 54 9.44 4.56 -41.62
N TYR A 55 10.69 4.14 -41.82
CA TYR A 55 11.72 4.96 -42.48
C TYR A 55 11.42 5.26 -43.96
N ALA A 56 10.74 4.37 -44.68
CA ALA A 56 10.37 4.59 -46.07
C ALA A 56 9.24 5.63 -46.24
N THR A 57 8.47 5.92 -45.18
CA THR A 57 7.38 6.92 -45.23
C THR A 57 7.81 8.35 -44.93
N THR A 58 9.05 8.57 -44.46
CA THR A 58 9.55 9.92 -44.09
C THR A 58 10.52 10.54 -45.10
N SER A 59 10.51 10.10 -46.36
CA SER A 59 11.31 10.74 -47.41
C SER A 59 10.51 10.95 -48.71
N LYS A 60 9.84 12.12 -48.79
CA LYS A 60 9.79 12.99 -49.99
C LYS A 60 8.91 14.22 -49.71
N SER A 61 9.56 15.34 -49.41
CA SER A 61 9.17 16.63 -50.00
C SER A 61 10.36 17.58 -49.88
N SER A 62 11.09 17.74 -50.98
CA SER A 62 12.07 18.81 -51.14
C SER A 62 11.94 19.41 -52.54
N HIS A 63 11.67 20.71 -52.52
CA HIS A 63 11.81 21.74 -53.54
C HIS A 63 11.03 21.65 -54.86
N ASN A 64 10.08 22.58 -55.00
CA ASN A 64 10.07 23.46 -56.18
C ASN A 64 9.89 24.93 -55.73
N ARG A 65 10.92 25.73 -56.01
CA ARG A 65 10.95 27.19 -55.85
C ARG A 65 10.39 27.82 -57.13
N HIS A 66 9.43 28.73 -57.01
CA HIS A 66 9.31 29.87 -57.91
C HIS A 66 8.92 31.14 -57.11
N ASN A 67 9.84 32.12 -57.19
CA ASN A 67 9.75 33.58 -57.01
C ASN A 67 8.32 34.16 -56.88
N THR A 68 7.97 35.07 -55.96
CA THR A 68 8.48 36.44 -55.65
C THR A 68 7.48 37.08 -54.65
N PRO A 69 7.66 38.31 -54.10
CA PRO A 69 8.79 38.96 -53.46
C PRO A 69 8.54 39.26 -51.95
N HIS A 70 9.63 39.57 -51.26
CA HIS A 70 9.76 40.09 -49.89
C HIS A 70 8.55 40.82 -49.27
N GLN A 71 8.03 40.27 -48.17
CA GLN A 71 7.53 41.04 -47.02
C GLN A 71 8.15 40.48 -45.74
N SER A 72 8.58 41.40 -44.88
CA SER A 72 9.31 41.20 -43.62
C SER A 72 8.63 40.21 -42.65
N PRO A 73 9.38 39.51 -41.78
CA PRO A 73 8.79 38.53 -40.88
C PRO A 73 8.03 39.23 -39.74
N SER A 74 6.71 39.05 -39.71
CA SER A 74 5.92 39.23 -38.49
C SER A 74 6.20 38.03 -37.59
N SER A 75 6.76 38.33 -36.42
CA SER A 75 6.86 37.44 -35.27
C SER A 75 5.48 36.84 -34.95
N GLY A 76 5.31 35.55 -35.23
CA GLY A 76 4.18 34.80 -34.69
C GLY A 76 4.41 34.62 -33.19
N ASP A 77 3.56 35.25 -32.38
CA ASP A 77 3.55 35.07 -30.95
C ASP A 77 3.39 33.57 -30.60
N PRO A 78 4.04 33.08 -29.53
CA PRO A 78 3.77 31.74 -29.02
C PRO A 78 2.26 31.61 -28.67
N PRO A 79 1.68 30.41 -28.79
CA PRO A 79 0.27 30.20 -28.44
C PRO A 79 0.01 30.73 -27.03
N PRO A 80 -1.12 31.44 -26.82
CA PRO A 80 -1.42 32.02 -25.51
C PRO A 80 -1.44 30.92 -24.45
N PRO A 81 -0.97 31.19 -23.22
CA PRO A 81 -0.99 30.21 -22.15
C PRO A 81 -2.41 29.67 -21.97
N GLU A 82 -2.58 28.35 -22.04
CA GLU A 82 -3.86 27.69 -21.84
C GLU A 82 -4.43 28.13 -20.49
N THR A 83 -5.54 28.87 -20.52
CA THR A 83 -6.21 29.32 -19.31
C THR A 83 -6.83 28.08 -18.64
N PRO A 84 -6.62 27.84 -17.33
CA PRO A 84 -7.13 26.65 -16.67
C PRO A 84 -8.64 26.50 -16.87
N SER A 85 -9.09 25.30 -17.25
CA SER A 85 -10.52 25.02 -17.45
C SER A 85 -11.31 25.25 -16.15
N PRO A 86 -12.54 25.77 -16.23
CA PRO A 86 -13.40 25.91 -15.06
C PRO A 86 -13.71 24.54 -14.43
N PRO A 87 -13.90 24.46 -13.10
CA PRO A 87 -14.14 23.19 -12.42
C PRO A 87 -15.54 22.61 -12.75
N PRO A 88 -15.67 21.28 -12.90
CA PRO A 88 -16.96 20.60 -13.08
C PRO A 88 -17.74 20.50 -11.76
N VAL A 89 -18.31 21.64 -11.32
CA VAL A 89 -18.91 21.83 -9.98
C VAL A 89 -19.95 20.78 -9.61
N ALA A 90 -20.84 20.41 -10.53
CA ALA A 90 -21.92 19.47 -10.25
C ALA A 90 -21.39 18.06 -9.96
N GLN A 91 -20.46 17.58 -10.79
CA GLN A 91 -19.83 16.27 -10.63
C GLN A 91 -18.99 16.20 -9.35
N ILE A 92 -18.25 17.27 -9.04
CA ILE A 92 -17.48 17.35 -7.79
C ILE A 92 -18.41 17.31 -6.58
N ARG A 93 -19.53 18.06 -6.59
CA ARG A 93 -20.49 18.05 -5.48
C ARG A 93 -21.10 16.66 -5.26
N LEU A 94 -21.50 15.98 -6.34
CA LEU A 94 -22.05 14.63 -6.25
C LEU A 94 -21.04 13.66 -5.64
N ALA A 95 -19.79 13.66 -6.12
CA ALA A 95 -18.73 12.81 -5.58
C ALA A 95 -18.43 13.12 -4.11
N CYS A 96 -18.35 14.40 -3.75
CA CYS A 96 -18.06 14.81 -2.38
C CYS A 96 -19.19 14.51 -1.38
N ASN A 97 -20.42 14.28 -1.83
CA ASN A 97 -21.51 13.83 -0.96
C ASN A 97 -21.26 12.44 -0.36
N ALA A 98 -20.37 11.66 -0.97
CA ALA A 98 -19.91 10.37 -0.48
C ALA A 98 -18.94 10.47 0.70
N THR A 99 -18.51 11.67 1.10
CA THR A 99 -17.46 11.85 2.12
C THR A 99 -18.02 12.35 3.44
N ARG A 100 -17.24 12.16 4.51
CA ARG A 100 -17.57 12.70 5.84
C ARG A 100 -17.36 14.22 5.93
N PHE A 101 -16.65 14.81 4.98
CA PHE A 101 -16.31 16.25 4.95
C PHE A 101 -16.62 16.83 3.57
N PRO A 102 -17.91 16.91 3.17
CA PRO A 102 -18.31 17.25 1.80
C PRO A 102 -17.87 18.65 1.36
N ASP A 103 -17.96 19.64 2.25
CA ASP A 103 -17.53 21.01 1.93
C ASP A 103 -16.01 21.14 1.80
N HIS A 104 -15.27 20.42 2.65
CA HIS A 104 -13.80 20.37 2.57
C HIS A 104 -13.33 19.63 1.31
N CYS A 105 -14.01 18.55 0.94
CA CYS A 105 -13.81 17.85 -0.33
C CYS A 105 -14.05 18.80 -1.50
N PHE A 106 -15.20 19.49 -1.51
CA PHE A 106 -15.58 20.37 -2.59
C PHE A 106 -14.61 21.54 -2.77
N SER A 107 -14.24 22.22 -1.68
CA SER A 107 -13.30 23.35 -1.74
C SER A 107 -11.93 22.91 -2.26
N SER A 108 -11.47 21.74 -1.84
CA SER A 108 -10.18 21.18 -2.26
C SER A 108 -10.16 20.78 -3.74
N LEU A 109 -11.28 20.38 -4.33
CA LEU A 109 -11.34 19.92 -5.73
C LEU A 109 -11.76 21.02 -6.72
N SER A 110 -12.38 22.11 -6.26
CA SER A 110 -12.92 23.15 -7.12
C SER A 110 -11.89 24.18 -7.62
N THR A 111 -10.59 23.97 -7.40
CA THR A 111 -9.56 24.83 -8.00
C THR A 111 -9.51 24.63 -9.51
N PRO A 112 -9.46 25.71 -10.32
CA PRO A 112 -9.37 25.61 -11.78
C PRO A 112 -8.22 24.71 -12.24
N GLY A 113 -8.49 23.85 -13.22
CA GLY A 113 -7.51 22.88 -13.75
C GLY A 113 -7.23 21.65 -12.87
N ARG A 114 -7.79 21.55 -11.65
CA ARG A 114 -7.52 20.40 -10.76
C ARG A 114 -8.28 19.13 -11.15
N VAL A 115 -9.55 19.28 -11.53
CA VAL A 115 -10.37 18.19 -12.05
C VAL A 115 -10.60 18.46 -13.53
N PRO A 116 -10.36 17.47 -14.42
CA PRO A 116 -10.56 17.66 -15.85
C PRO A 116 -12.04 17.94 -16.17
N PRO A 117 -12.33 18.62 -17.30
CA PRO A 117 -13.70 18.77 -17.78
C PRO A 117 -14.33 17.40 -18.07
N ASP A 118 -15.64 17.28 -17.81
CA ASP A 118 -16.42 16.03 -17.95
C ASP A 118 -15.74 14.78 -17.35
N PRO A 119 -15.38 14.82 -16.05
CA PRO A 119 -14.55 13.80 -15.45
C PRO A 119 -15.31 12.49 -15.26
N LYS A 120 -14.64 11.38 -15.53
CA LYS A 120 -15.04 10.07 -15.00
C LYS A 120 -14.86 10.05 -13.48
N PRO A 121 -15.60 9.21 -12.74
CA PRO A 121 -15.50 9.18 -11.27
C PRO A 121 -14.10 8.84 -10.77
N VAL A 122 -13.41 7.94 -11.46
CA VAL A 122 -12.00 7.61 -11.21
C VAL A 122 -11.06 8.81 -11.34
N GLN A 123 -11.36 9.76 -12.23
CA GLN A 123 -10.56 10.98 -12.40
C GLN A 123 -10.79 11.97 -11.25
N ILE A 124 -12.01 12.03 -10.70
CA ILE A 124 -12.29 12.81 -9.49
C ILE A 124 -11.53 12.22 -8.29
N ILE A 125 -11.52 10.89 -8.15
CA ILE A 125 -10.76 10.17 -7.13
C ILE A 125 -9.25 10.45 -7.29
N HIS A 126 -8.73 10.34 -8.51
CA HIS A 126 -7.34 10.65 -8.83
C HIS A 126 -6.97 12.07 -8.41
N SER A 127 -7.77 13.08 -8.77
CA SER A 127 -7.55 14.47 -8.33
C SER A 127 -7.54 14.60 -6.80
N ALA A 128 -8.37 13.85 -6.07
CA ALA A 128 -8.40 13.87 -4.61
C ALA A 128 -7.16 13.20 -3.99
N ILE A 129 -6.66 12.12 -4.58
CA ILE A 129 -5.37 11.51 -4.21
C ILE A 129 -4.24 12.51 -4.40
N SER A 130 -4.21 13.21 -5.54
CA SER A 130 -3.19 14.23 -5.84
C SER A 130 -3.20 15.37 -4.83
N VAL A 131 -4.38 15.87 -4.42
CA VAL A 131 -4.50 16.87 -3.36
C VAL A 131 -3.94 16.36 -2.03
N SER A 132 -4.26 15.11 -1.65
CA SER A 132 -3.70 14.48 -0.45
C SER A 132 -2.18 14.34 -0.55
N PHE A 133 -1.65 13.94 -1.71
CA PHE A 133 -0.22 13.79 -1.95
C PHE A 133 0.55 15.12 -1.86
N GLU A 134 0.03 16.18 -2.46
CA GLU A 134 0.58 17.54 -2.36
C GLU A 134 0.60 18.02 -0.90
N GLY A 135 -0.52 17.85 -0.19
CA GLY A 135 -0.63 18.17 1.23
C GLY A 135 0.35 17.37 2.08
N LEU A 136 0.56 16.09 1.77
CA LEU A 136 1.53 15.23 2.45
C LEU A 136 2.97 15.71 2.26
N LYS A 137 3.36 16.07 1.04
CA LYS A 137 4.69 16.65 0.76
C LYS A 137 4.93 17.93 1.56
N PHE A 138 3.92 18.79 1.64
CA PHE A 138 4.01 20.00 2.45
C PHE A 138 3.99 19.70 3.96
N GLY A 139 3.29 18.66 4.39
CA GLY A 139 3.34 18.17 5.76
C GLY A 139 4.75 17.71 6.15
N GLN A 140 5.40 16.92 5.31
CA GLN A 140 6.78 16.47 5.52
C GLN A 140 7.74 17.65 5.71
N SER A 141 7.63 18.72 4.91
CA SER A 141 8.49 19.90 5.07
C SER A 141 8.21 20.68 6.35
N LYS A 142 6.95 20.76 6.80
CA LYS A 142 6.60 21.32 8.11
C LYS A 142 7.20 20.52 9.27
N ILE A 143 7.13 19.19 9.20
CA ILE A 143 7.77 18.33 10.21
C ILE A 143 9.28 18.50 10.21
N GLN A 144 9.91 18.58 9.03
CA GLN A 144 11.34 18.84 8.94
C GLN A 144 11.71 20.16 9.63
N SER A 145 10.92 21.20 9.41
CA SER A 145 11.12 22.50 10.07
C SER A 145 10.95 22.44 11.59
N ILE A 146 10.05 21.59 12.10
CA ILE A 146 9.93 21.32 13.54
C ILE A 146 11.17 20.58 14.05
N LEU A 147 11.66 19.58 13.32
CA LEU A 147 12.85 18.82 13.70
C LEU A 147 14.07 19.76 13.80
N ASP A 148 14.27 20.62 12.80
CA ASP A 148 15.38 21.58 12.75
C ASP A 148 15.30 22.58 13.93
N SER A 149 14.10 22.93 14.39
CA SER A 149 13.86 23.83 15.53
C SER A 149 13.81 23.12 16.90
N SER A 150 14.03 21.80 16.95
CA SER A 150 13.90 20.99 18.17
C SER A 150 15.18 20.90 19.02
N ALA A 151 16.22 21.69 18.73
CA ALA A 151 17.47 21.65 19.47
C ALA A 151 17.24 21.77 21.00
N GLY A 152 17.71 20.78 21.75
CA GLY A 152 17.55 20.71 23.20
C GLY A 152 16.25 20.08 23.71
N ASN A 153 15.25 19.84 22.85
CA ASN A 153 14.01 19.14 23.22
C ASN A 153 13.98 17.71 22.63
N LYS A 154 14.45 16.75 23.43
CA LYS A 154 14.52 15.32 23.02
C LYS A 154 13.16 14.75 22.60
N ASN A 155 12.08 15.12 23.29
CA ASN A 155 10.75 14.61 22.97
C ASN A 155 10.29 15.12 21.61
N ARG A 156 10.49 16.42 21.33
CA ARG A 156 10.13 17.01 20.03
C ARG A 156 10.97 16.44 18.90
N THR A 157 12.29 16.30 19.10
CA THR A 157 13.18 15.63 18.15
C THR A 157 12.72 14.21 17.84
N ASN A 158 12.39 13.41 18.85
CA ASN A 158 11.95 12.03 18.67
C ASN A 158 10.63 11.94 17.91
N ILE A 159 9.63 12.74 18.31
CA ILE A 159 8.32 12.77 17.63
C ILE A 159 8.46 13.25 16.18
N ALA A 160 9.22 14.32 15.92
CA ALA A 160 9.42 14.82 14.57
C ALA A 160 10.16 13.82 13.68
N THR A 161 11.15 13.10 14.22
CA THR A 161 11.86 12.03 13.51
C THR A 161 10.92 10.88 13.14
N ILE A 162 10.11 10.41 14.09
CA ILE A 162 9.10 9.35 13.83
C ILE A 162 8.09 9.82 12.79
N CYS A 163 7.60 11.07 12.90
CA CYS A 163 6.70 11.67 11.94
C CYS A 163 7.27 11.66 10.51
N LEU A 164 8.54 12.04 10.32
CA LEU A 164 9.18 11.99 8.99
C LEU A 164 9.23 10.57 8.44
N GLU A 165 9.54 9.58 9.29
CA GLU A 165 9.56 8.17 8.91
C GLU A 165 8.17 7.70 8.47
N ILE A 166 7.15 7.83 9.31
CA ILE A 166 5.80 7.33 8.99
C ILE A 166 5.13 8.11 7.85
N LEU A 167 5.39 9.42 7.71
CA LEU A 167 4.89 10.19 6.57
C LEU A 167 5.59 9.78 5.26
N SER A 168 6.82 9.24 5.31
CA SER A 168 7.44 8.63 4.13
C SER A 168 6.72 7.34 3.71
N TYR A 169 6.26 6.53 4.67
CA TYR A 169 5.44 5.35 4.40
C TYR A 169 4.06 5.75 3.85
N SER A 170 3.45 6.80 4.40
CA SER A 170 2.24 7.42 3.88
C SER A 170 2.41 7.77 2.40
N GLN A 171 3.53 8.39 2.06
CA GLN A 171 3.81 8.81 0.68
C GLN A 171 3.88 7.61 -0.26
N HIS A 172 4.64 6.57 0.10
CA HIS A 172 4.73 5.36 -0.72
C HIS A 172 3.37 4.70 -0.93
N ARG A 173 2.50 4.72 0.10
CA ARG A 173 1.15 4.16 0.02
C ARG A 173 0.21 5.00 -0.81
N THR A 174 0.31 6.33 -0.75
CA THR A 174 -0.44 7.23 -1.64
C THR A 174 -0.03 7.04 -3.09
N GLU A 175 1.27 6.91 -3.39
CA GLU A 175 1.77 6.59 -4.74
C GLU A 175 1.24 5.23 -5.24
N SER A 176 1.30 4.21 -4.39
CA SER A 176 0.75 2.88 -4.71
C SER A 176 -0.75 2.95 -4.99
N THR A 177 -1.49 3.71 -4.18
CA THR A 177 -2.93 3.94 -4.32
C THR A 177 -3.26 4.52 -5.69
N ASP A 178 -2.51 5.54 -6.11
CA ASP A 178 -2.73 6.21 -7.39
C ASP A 178 -2.59 5.25 -8.58
N VAL A 179 -1.54 4.43 -8.55
CA VAL A 179 -1.32 3.38 -9.56
C VAL A 179 -2.45 2.34 -9.52
N ALA A 180 -2.89 1.89 -8.35
CA ALA A 180 -3.97 0.90 -8.25
C ALA A 180 -5.31 1.44 -8.76
N VAL A 181 -5.66 2.70 -8.45
CA VAL A 181 -6.91 3.32 -8.92
C VAL A 181 -6.93 3.38 -10.46
N THR A 182 -5.81 3.74 -11.08
CA THR A 182 -5.71 3.88 -12.55
C THR A 182 -5.62 2.54 -13.28
N THR A 183 -5.21 1.47 -12.61
CA THR A 183 -5.07 0.12 -13.18
C THR A 183 -6.22 -0.82 -12.83
N GLY A 184 -7.25 -0.35 -12.12
CA GLY A 184 -8.44 -1.13 -11.76
C GLY A 184 -8.31 -1.95 -10.47
N GLY A 185 -7.24 -1.78 -9.71
CA GLY A 185 -6.98 -2.42 -8.41
C GLY A 185 -7.65 -1.70 -7.23
N ILE A 186 -8.94 -1.37 -7.32
CA ILE A 186 -9.61 -0.48 -6.35
C ILE A 186 -9.53 -1.00 -4.90
N LYS A 187 -9.57 -2.32 -4.67
CA LYS A 187 -9.48 -2.90 -3.32
C LYS A 187 -8.10 -2.70 -2.70
N ASP A 188 -7.04 -2.88 -3.50
CA ASP A 188 -5.68 -2.59 -3.06
C ASP A 188 -5.49 -1.10 -2.82
N ALA A 189 -6.04 -0.24 -3.69
CA ALA A 189 -6.04 1.20 -3.50
C ALA A 189 -6.73 1.61 -2.18
N ARG A 190 -7.90 1.04 -1.86
CA ARG A 190 -8.59 1.27 -0.59
C ARG A 190 -7.71 0.88 0.60
N ALA A 191 -7.07 -0.30 0.54
CA ALA A 191 -6.18 -0.76 1.61
C ALA A 191 -4.95 0.16 1.78
N TRP A 192 -4.31 0.55 0.69
CA TRP A 192 -3.14 1.43 0.74
C TRP A 192 -3.49 2.86 1.14
N MET A 193 -4.61 3.41 0.68
CA MET A 193 -5.05 4.75 1.09
C MET A 193 -5.45 4.78 2.57
N SER A 194 -6.05 3.69 3.08
CA SER A 194 -6.29 3.53 4.52
C SER A 194 -4.98 3.53 5.32
N ALA A 195 -3.93 2.87 4.79
CA ALA A 195 -2.59 2.92 5.37
C ALA A 195 -2.03 4.35 5.41
N ALA A 196 -2.10 5.03 4.27
CA ALA A 196 -1.59 6.38 4.13
C ALA A 196 -2.26 7.33 5.14
N LEU A 197 -3.59 7.20 5.31
CA LEU A 197 -4.38 7.93 6.28
C LEU A 197 -3.95 7.65 7.73
N ALA A 198 -3.74 6.37 8.08
CA ALA A 198 -3.32 5.98 9.42
C ALA A 198 -1.97 6.60 9.79
N TYR A 199 -0.97 6.55 8.90
CA TYR A 199 0.34 7.17 9.16
C TYR A 199 0.26 8.70 9.32
N GLN A 200 -0.61 9.38 8.56
CA GLN A 200 -0.85 10.82 8.72
C GLN A 200 -1.47 11.13 10.09
N TYR A 201 -2.48 10.34 10.48
CA TYR A 201 -3.14 10.45 11.77
C TYR A 201 -2.18 10.20 12.94
N ASP A 202 -1.30 9.20 12.82
CA ASP A 202 -0.33 8.88 13.86
C ASP A 202 0.67 10.02 14.07
N CYS A 203 1.14 10.66 12.99
CA CYS A 203 1.98 11.84 13.12
C CYS A 203 1.24 13.03 13.77
N TRP A 204 0.01 13.29 13.31
CA TRP A 204 -0.87 14.31 13.91
C TRP A 204 -1.04 14.08 15.41
N SER A 205 -1.35 12.85 15.79
CA SER A 205 -1.55 12.45 17.18
C SER A 205 -0.26 12.57 18.00
N GLY A 206 0.87 12.13 17.44
CA GLY A 206 2.19 12.23 18.08
C GLY A 206 2.58 13.67 18.38
N LEU A 207 2.38 14.61 17.46
CA LEU A 207 2.69 16.02 17.69
C LEU A 207 1.89 16.63 18.85
N LYS A 208 0.68 16.14 19.14
CA LYS A 208 -0.13 16.63 20.28
C LYS A 208 0.54 16.40 21.62
N THR A 209 1.46 15.44 21.75
CA THR A 209 2.19 15.19 22.99
C THR A 209 3.36 16.16 23.20
N VAL A 210 3.71 16.96 22.19
CA VAL A 210 4.80 17.95 22.19
C VAL A 210 4.31 19.30 21.68
N ASN A 211 3.09 19.69 22.03
CA ASN A 211 2.41 20.90 21.56
C ASN A 211 2.88 22.21 22.24
N ASP A 212 4.19 22.30 22.51
CA ASP A 212 4.80 23.35 23.33
C ASP A 212 5.20 24.62 22.55
N THR A 213 5.00 24.63 21.23
CA THR A 213 5.30 25.79 20.38
C THR A 213 4.18 26.08 19.39
N LYS A 214 4.06 27.35 18.99
CA LYS A 214 3.11 27.75 17.94
C LYS A 214 3.33 26.99 16.62
N GLN A 215 4.59 26.75 16.24
CA GLN A 215 4.91 26.01 15.02
C GLN A 215 4.35 24.58 15.05
N VAL A 216 4.46 23.89 16.19
CA VAL A 216 3.87 22.56 16.37
C VAL A 216 2.34 22.64 16.31
N VAL A 217 1.73 23.58 17.02
CA VAL A 217 0.25 23.75 17.02
C VAL A 217 -0.29 24.02 15.62
N ASP A 218 0.34 24.92 14.87
CA ASP A 218 -0.07 25.24 13.49
C ASP A 218 0.11 24.01 12.57
N THR A 219 1.11 23.17 12.83
CA THR A 219 1.34 21.93 12.06
C THR A 219 0.35 20.82 12.44
N ILE A 220 -0.09 20.74 13.69
CA ILE A 220 -1.18 19.84 14.11
C ILE A 220 -2.46 20.19 13.36
N THR A 221 -2.84 21.47 13.30
CA THR A 221 -4.01 21.92 12.54
C THR A 221 -3.89 21.55 11.06
N PHE A 222 -2.71 21.77 10.47
CA PHE A 222 -2.46 21.40 9.08
C PHE A 222 -2.62 19.90 8.82
N LEU A 223 -2.07 19.04 9.69
CA LEU A 223 -2.18 17.59 9.53
C LEU A 223 -3.61 17.09 9.75
N ASP A 224 -4.39 17.75 10.61
CA ASP A 224 -5.83 17.44 10.78
C ASP A 224 -6.59 17.64 9.45
N ASP A 225 -6.32 18.73 8.75
CA ASP A 225 -6.92 18.99 7.43
C ASP A 225 -6.41 18.00 6.38
N LEU A 226 -5.12 17.64 6.40
CA LEU A 226 -4.57 16.60 5.52
C LEU A 226 -5.27 15.24 5.75
N VAL A 227 -5.46 14.82 7.00
CA VAL A 227 -6.20 13.60 7.35
C VAL A 227 -7.63 13.63 6.79
N LYS A 228 -8.30 14.79 6.82
CA LYS A 228 -9.63 14.94 6.20
C LYS A 228 -9.58 14.83 4.67
N LEU A 229 -8.58 15.42 4.01
CA LEU A 229 -8.40 15.32 2.54
C LEU A 229 -8.18 13.86 2.11
N THR A 230 -7.28 13.17 2.79
CA THR A 230 -6.99 11.75 2.55
C THR A 230 -8.22 10.89 2.84
N GLY A 231 -8.96 11.19 3.91
CA GLY A 231 -10.22 10.53 4.24
C GLY A 231 -11.33 10.74 3.20
N ASN A 232 -11.39 11.92 2.56
CA ASN A 232 -12.31 12.20 1.46
C ASN A 232 -12.01 11.32 0.24
N ALA A 233 -10.75 11.22 -0.16
CA ALA A 233 -10.32 10.36 -1.26
C ALA A 233 -10.64 8.88 -0.97
N LEU A 234 -10.34 8.40 0.24
CA LEU A 234 -10.69 7.04 0.67
C LEU A 234 -12.21 6.79 0.63
N SER A 235 -13.02 7.75 1.09
CA SER A 235 -14.49 7.63 1.08
C SER A 235 -15.03 7.49 -0.34
N MET A 236 -14.51 8.28 -1.28
CA MET A 236 -14.88 8.16 -2.70
C MET A 236 -14.44 6.83 -3.30
N MET A 237 -13.26 6.30 -2.95
CA MET A 237 -12.82 4.96 -3.39
C MET A 237 -13.73 3.85 -2.88
N VAL A 238 -14.17 3.93 -1.62
CA VAL A 238 -15.12 2.96 -1.02
C VAL A 238 -16.46 2.99 -1.78
N SER A 239 -16.97 4.19 -2.07
CA SER A 239 -18.21 4.32 -2.85
C SER A 239 -18.03 3.84 -4.29
N PHE A 240 -16.90 4.13 -4.93
CA PHE A 240 -16.61 3.64 -6.27
C PHE A 240 -16.52 2.10 -6.34
N ASP A 241 -15.92 1.44 -5.35
CA ASP A 241 -15.89 -0.03 -5.30
C ASP A 241 -17.31 -0.64 -5.14
N ASN A 242 -18.20 0.05 -4.43
CA ASN A 242 -19.56 -0.43 -4.17
C ASN A 242 -20.56 -0.13 -5.29
N PHE A 243 -20.46 1.05 -5.92
CA PHE A 243 -21.47 1.60 -6.84
C PHE A 243 -20.92 1.84 -8.25
N GLY A 244 -19.62 1.68 -8.46
CA GLY A 244 -18.97 1.93 -9.74
C GLY A 244 -19.13 3.38 -10.19
N ASP A 245 -19.41 3.53 -11.49
CA ASP A 245 -19.48 4.85 -12.14
C ASP A 245 -20.73 5.67 -11.78
N ASP A 246 -21.71 5.08 -11.08
CA ASP A 246 -22.93 5.78 -10.65
C ASP A 246 -22.68 6.66 -9.40
N VAL A 247 -22.10 7.83 -9.63
CA VAL A 247 -21.77 8.81 -8.57
C VAL A 247 -23.00 9.26 -7.79
N ALA A 248 -24.19 9.25 -8.39
CA ALA A 248 -25.41 9.64 -7.69
C ALA A 248 -25.81 8.64 -6.59
N SER A 249 -25.39 7.38 -6.72
CA SER A 249 -25.59 6.33 -5.71
C SER A 249 -24.50 6.29 -4.64
N TRP A 250 -23.47 7.13 -4.74
CA TRP A 250 -22.40 7.16 -3.75
C TRP A 250 -22.92 7.68 -2.41
N ILE A 251 -22.52 7.00 -1.33
CA ILE A 251 -22.95 7.31 0.04
C ILE A 251 -21.75 7.51 0.95
N HIS A 252 -22.00 8.10 2.12
CA HIS A 252 -20.99 8.20 3.16
C HIS A 252 -20.47 6.81 3.57
N PRO A 253 -19.23 6.69 4.08
CA PRO A 253 -18.70 5.41 4.54
C PRO A 253 -19.61 4.82 5.63
N ALA A 254 -20.18 3.66 5.34
CA ALA A 254 -20.99 2.88 6.26
C ALA A 254 -20.14 1.79 6.93
N THR A 255 -20.47 1.47 8.17
CA THR A 255 -19.79 0.47 8.98
C THR A 255 -20.73 -0.70 9.31
N GLU A 256 -20.20 -1.77 9.89
CA GLU A 256 -21.00 -2.89 10.40
C GLU A 256 -22.08 -2.43 11.39
N ARG A 257 -21.80 -1.35 12.13
CA ARG A 257 -22.77 -0.70 13.04
C ARG A 257 -23.97 -0.10 12.30
N ASP A 258 -23.77 0.34 11.07
CA ASP A 258 -24.80 0.89 10.19
C ASP A 258 -25.53 -0.21 9.41
N GLY A 259 -25.26 -1.49 9.73
CA GLY A 259 -25.79 -2.65 9.02
C GLY A 259 -25.10 -2.91 7.67
N PHE A 260 -24.01 -2.20 7.37
CA PHE A 260 -23.23 -2.43 6.16
C PHE A 260 -22.24 -3.56 6.38
N TRP A 261 -22.44 -4.65 5.66
CA TRP A 261 -21.46 -5.71 5.49
C TRP A 261 -20.91 -5.60 4.09
N GLU A 262 -19.59 -5.46 3.99
CA GLU A 262 -18.95 -5.48 2.69
C GLU A 262 -19.32 -6.78 1.99
N LYS A 263 -19.73 -6.66 0.72
CA LYS A 263 -19.86 -7.82 -0.15
C LYS A 263 -18.45 -8.37 -0.32
N THR A 264 -18.05 -9.23 0.60
CA THR A 264 -16.99 -10.16 0.34
C THR A 264 -17.37 -10.87 -0.96
N GLY A 265 -16.38 -11.26 -1.77
CA GLY A 265 -16.67 -12.09 -2.92
C GLY A 265 -17.40 -13.38 -2.48
N PRO A 266 -17.43 -14.43 -3.29
CA PRO A 266 -18.03 -15.70 -2.90
C PRO A 266 -17.41 -16.42 -1.66
N THR A 267 -16.78 -15.71 -0.71
CA THR A 267 -15.83 -16.24 0.26
C THR A 267 -15.91 -15.66 1.68
N LEU A 268 -16.88 -14.82 2.07
CA LEU A 268 -17.03 -14.50 3.50
C LEU A 268 -18.44 -14.00 3.88
N GLY A 269 -19.48 -14.76 3.53
CA GLY A 269 -20.84 -14.47 3.96
C GLY A 269 -21.76 -15.65 3.67
N SER A 270 -22.09 -16.41 4.71
CA SER A 270 -23.16 -17.43 4.78
C SER A 270 -23.36 -18.31 3.56
N GLY A 271 -22.72 -19.49 3.55
CA GLY A 271 -23.15 -20.56 2.67
C GLY A 271 -22.06 -21.59 2.44
N LEU A 272 -22.35 -22.83 2.83
CA LEU A 272 -21.70 -24.04 2.39
C LEU A 272 -21.57 -24.03 0.84
N GLY A 273 -20.44 -23.58 0.32
CA GLY A 273 -20.27 -23.32 -1.10
C GLY A 273 -18.80 -23.34 -1.48
N THR A 274 -18.46 -24.26 -2.37
CA THR A 274 -17.13 -24.55 -2.89
C THR A 274 -16.51 -23.34 -3.59
N GLY A 275 -15.74 -22.54 -2.86
CA GLY A 275 -14.92 -21.45 -3.36
C GLY A 275 -13.62 -21.42 -2.56
N LYS A 276 -12.48 -21.34 -3.25
CA LYS A 276 -11.12 -21.46 -2.72
C LYS A 276 -10.98 -20.61 -1.45
N GLU A 277 -10.99 -21.27 -0.30
CA GLU A 277 -10.80 -20.66 1.02
C GLU A 277 -9.57 -19.76 0.95
N ALA A 278 -9.72 -18.49 1.34
CA ALA A 278 -8.56 -17.77 1.84
C ALA A 278 -8.09 -18.60 3.02
N ASN A 279 -7.00 -19.35 2.85
CA ASN A 279 -6.40 -20.17 3.89
C ASN A 279 -5.90 -19.21 4.99
N LEU A 280 -6.81 -18.80 5.88
CA LEU A 280 -6.54 -18.09 7.12
C LEU A 280 -5.95 -19.04 8.19
N GLY A 281 -5.71 -20.31 7.83
CA GLY A 281 -4.96 -21.24 8.63
C GLY A 281 -3.47 -20.91 8.67
N PHE A 282 -2.80 -21.34 9.74
CA PHE A 282 -1.35 -21.22 9.86
C PHE A 282 -0.67 -21.84 8.62
N PRO A 283 0.23 -21.11 7.93
CA PRO A 283 0.85 -21.61 6.71
C PRO A 283 1.69 -22.85 7.02
N SER A 284 1.24 -24.00 6.52
CA SER A 284 1.93 -25.29 6.66
C SER A 284 2.74 -25.62 5.41
N GLY A 285 3.82 -26.37 5.56
CA GLY A 285 4.68 -26.78 4.43
C GLY A 285 5.57 -25.67 3.86
N LEU A 286 5.80 -24.58 4.61
CA LEU A 286 6.81 -23.59 4.26
C LEU A 286 8.22 -24.19 4.41
N THR A 287 9.09 -23.91 3.46
CA THR A 287 10.52 -24.23 3.55
C THR A 287 11.23 -23.05 4.20
N ASP A 288 12.03 -23.33 5.22
CA ASP A 288 12.76 -22.31 5.96
C ASP A 288 13.94 -21.80 5.10
N ASP A 289 14.05 -20.48 4.91
CA ASP A 289 15.20 -19.87 4.21
C ASP A 289 16.39 -19.71 5.16
N VAL A 290 16.10 -19.28 6.39
CA VAL A 290 17.09 -19.06 7.44
C VAL A 290 16.57 -19.52 8.80
N THR A 291 17.49 -19.89 9.70
CA THR A 291 17.15 -20.36 11.05
C THR A 291 17.90 -19.57 12.11
N VAL A 292 17.22 -19.21 13.19
CA VAL A 292 17.74 -18.45 14.33
C VAL A 292 17.79 -19.34 15.57
N CYS A 293 18.94 -19.39 16.25
CA CYS A 293 19.14 -20.16 17.48
C CYS A 293 19.96 -19.36 18.49
N LYS A 294 19.40 -19.12 19.68
CA LYS A 294 20.04 -18.32 20.74
C LYS A 294 21.44 -18.82 21.10
N ASP A 295 21.62 -20.13 21.24
CA ASP A 295 22.88 -20.74 21.67
C ASP A 295 23.83 -21.10 20.51
N GLY A 296 23.49 -20.73 19.27
CA GLY A 296 24.36 -20.95 18.09
C GLY A 296 24.59 -22.42 17.74
N GLY A 297 23.55 -23.27 17.86
CA GLY A 297 23.64 -24.71 17.59
C GLY A 297 23.97 -25.07 16.13
N LYS A 298 24.40 -26.32 15.91
CA LYS A 298 24.63 -26.86 14.55
C LYS A 298 23.33 -26.78 13.73
N GLY A 299 23.43 -26.20 12.53
CA GLY A 299 22.30 -26.06 11.60
C GLY A 299 21.55 -24.72 11.68
N CYS A 300 22.03 -23.77 12.48
CA CYS A 300 21.43 -22.44 12.60
C CYS A 300 22.28 -21.39 11.87
N GLY A 301 21.61 -20.48 11.14
CA GLY A 301 22.28 -19.43 10.36
C GLY A 301 22.60 -18.17 11.17
N TYR A 302 21.80 -17.86 12.19
CA TYR A 302 21.88 -16.61 12.96
C TYR A 302 21.65 -16.84 14.45
N LYS A 303 22.13 -15.92 15.30
CA LYS A 303 21.94 -15.96 16.76
C LYS A 303 20.78 -15.08 17.21
N THR A 304 20.56 -13.96 16.54
CA THR A 304 19.46 -13.03 16.83
C THR A 304 18.43 -13.02 15.71
N VAL A 305 17.21 -12.62 16.03
CA VAL A 305 16.14 -12.48 15.05
C VAL A 305 16.41 -11.29 14.15
N GLN A 306 16.96 -10.19 14.67
CA GLN A 306 17.32 -9.02 13.86
C GLN A 306 18.36 -9.36 12.77
N GLU A 307 19.40 -10.16 13.08
CA GLU A 307 20.39 -10.59 12.08
C GLU A 307 19.73 -11.33 10.90
N ALA A 308 18.75 -12.19 11.20
CA ALA A 308 18.02 -12.92 10.17
C ALA A 308 17.11 -12.00 9.36
N VAL A 309 16.48 -11.01 9.99
CA VAL A 309 15.72 -9.97 9.29
C VAL A 309 16.64 -9.18 8.36
N ASP A 310 17.84 -8.81 8.83
CA ASP A 310 18.82 -8.05 8.05
C ASP A 310 19.30 -8.82 6.82
N ALA A 311 19.39 -10.15 6.93
CA ALA A 311 19.72 -11.05 5.82
C ALA A 311 18.61 -11.18 4.76
N ALA A 312 17.36 -10.87 5.10
CA ALA A 312 16.25 -10.95 4.14
C ALA A 312 16.49 -10.00 2.94
N PRO A 313 16.17 -10.40 1.71
CA PRO A 313 16.29 -9.52 0.55
C PRO A 313 15.46 -8.23 0.73
N LYS A 314 16.01 -7.08 0.32
CA LYS A 314 15.28 -5.80 0.36
C LYS A 314 14.03 -5.80 -0.50
N THR A 315 13.95 -6.64 -1.52
CA THR A 315 12.73 -6.79 -2.33
C THR A 315 12.66 -8.23 -2.78
N ASN A 316 11.68 -8.98 -2.29
CA ASN A 316 11.52 -10.40 -2.61
C ASN A 316 10.30 -10.67 -3.52
N GLY A 317 9.79 -9.63 -4.20
CA GLY A 317 8.65 -9.75 -5.12
C GLY A 317 7.41 -10.30 -4.41
N THR A 318 6.97 -11.50 -4.82
CA THR A 318 5.89 -12.28 -4.17
C THR A 318 6.42 -13.50 -3.40
N VAL A 319 7.73 -13.70 -3.39
CA VAL A 319 8.40 -14.81 -2.69
C VAL A 319 8.50 -14.47 -1.21
N LYS A 320 8.12 -15.42 -0.37
CA LYS A 320 8.23 -15.31 1.08
C LYS A 320 9.67 -15.55 1.50
N PHE A 321 10.17 -14.79 2.45
CA PHE A 321 11.43 -15.07 3.14
C PHE A 321 11.11 -15.60 4.54
N VAL A 322 11.30 -16.90 4.74
CA VAL A 322 10.86 -17.63 5.93
C VAL A 322 12.01 -17.72 6.93
N ILE A 323 11.83 -17.03 8.06
CA ILE A 323 12.74 -17.07 9.20
C ILE A 323 12.17 -18.00 10.25
N ARG A 324 12.83 -19.15 10.45
CA ARG A 324 12.48 -20.05 11.53
C ARG A 324 13.24 -19.69 12.80
N ILE A 325 12.50 -19.39 13.86
CA ILE A 325 13.03 -19.03 15.16
C ILE A 325 12.84 -20.23 16.07
N LYS A 326 13.96 -20.83 16.49
CA LYS A 326 13.92 -22.01 17.36
C LYS A 326 13.37 -21.69 18.75
N GLU A 327 13.07 -22.72 19.52
CA GLU A 327 12.70 -22.55 20.92
C GLU A 327 13.77 -21.76 21.69
N GLY A 328 13.32 -20.85 22.55
CA GLY A 328 14.18 -19.92 23.26
C GLY A 328 13.49 -18.61 23.61
N VAL A 329 14.07 -17.90 24.57
CA VAL A 329 13.66 -16.54 24.95
C VAL A 329 14.67 -15.55 24.37
N TYR A 330 14.23 -14.78 23.37
CA TYR A 330 15.02 -13.79 22.66
C TYR A 330 14.71 -12.40 23.23
N GLU A 331 15.65 -11.86 24.01
CA GLU A 331 15.52 -10.52 24.58
C GLU A 331 16.06 -9.47 23.61
N GLU A 332 15.25 -9.10 22.62
CA GLU A 332 15.63 -8.16 21.57
C GLU A 332 14.41 -7.38 21.06
N THR A 333 14.68 -6.24 20.41
CA THR A 333 13.67 -5.46 19.69
C THR A 333 13.89 -5.63 18.20
N VAL A 334 12.98 -6.35 17.55
CA VAL A 334 13.08 -6.69 16.12
C VAL A 334 12.35 -5.64 15.31
N ARG A 335 13.05 -5.01 14.36
CA ARG A 335 12.46 -4.09 13.38
C ARG A 335 12.60 -4.67 11.99
N VAL A 336 11.47 -4.78 11.29
CA VAL A 336 11.44 -5.12 9.87
C VAL A 336 11.33 -3.82 9.07
N PRO A 337 12.41 -3.39 8.39
CA PRO A 337 12.38 -2.23 7.50
C PRO A 337 11.23 -2.30 6.50
N PHE A 338 10.61 -1.15 6.22
CA PHE A 338 9.47 -1.03 5.31
C PHE A 338 9.73 -1.59 3.91
N GLU A 339 10.98 -1.55 3.45
CA GLU A 339 11.38 -2.06 2.14
C GLU A 339 11.29 -3.59 2.08
N LYS A 340 11.56 -4.30 3.19
CA LYS A 340 11.60 -5.76 3.25
C LYS A 340 10.19 -6.34 3.25
N LYS A 341 9.72 -6.70 2.06
CA LYS A 341 8.38 -7.29 1.84
C LYS A 341 8.39 -8.81 1.97
N ASN A 342 7.28 -9.37 2.46
CA ASN A 342 7.01 -10.82 2.59
C ASN A 342 7.96 -11.60 3.52
N VAL A 343 8.39 -10.98 4.61
CA VAL A 343 9.12 -11.70 5.67
C VAL A 343 8.12 -12.49 6.51
N VAL A 344 8.41 -13.76 6.81
CA VAL A 344 7.55 -14.63 7.61
C VAL A 344 8.35 -15.16 8.79
N PHE A 345 7.81 -15.02 10.00
CA PHE A 345 8.39 -15.60 11.20
C PHE A 345 7.65 -16.89 11.56
N ILE A 346 8.41 -17.97 11.79
CA ILE A 346 7.89 -19.27 12.24
C ILE A 346 8.60 -19.65 13.53
N GLY A 347 7.86 -19.70 14.63
CA GLY A 347 8.35 -20.25 15.90
C GLY A 347 8.16 -21.76 15.99
N ASP A 348 8.93 -22.44 16.86
CA ASP A 348 8.75 -23.87 17.14
C ASP A 348 7.49 -24.18 18.00
N GLY A 349 6.80 -23.14 18.47
CA GLY A 349 5.48 -23.23 19.07
C GLY A 349 5.18 -22.09 20.04
N MET A 350 3.88 -21.89 20.30
CA MET A 350 3.40 -20.95 21.31
C MET A 350 4.02 -21.28 22.68
N GLY A 351 4.63 -20.28 23.32
CA GLY A 351 5.31 -20.43 24.61
C GLY A 351 6.69 -21.11 24.57
N LYS A 352 7.11 -21.65 23.42
CA LYS A 352 8.46 -22.20 23.22
C LYS A 352 9.41 -21.17 22.64
N THR A 353 8.95 -20.46 21.63
CA THR A 353 9.67 -19.34 21.03
C THR A 353 9.05 -18.06 21.56
N VAL A 354 9.83 -17.28 22.31
CA VAL A 354 9.39 -16.02 22.91
C VAL A 354 10.37 -14.93 22.51
N ILE A 355 9.88 -13.89 21.83
CA ILE A 355 10.62 -12.64 21.62
C ILE A 355 10.08 -11.64 22.64
N THR A 356 10.97 -11.04 23.43
CA THR A 356 10.60 -10.15 24.53
C THR A 356 11.45 -8.88 24.53
N GLY A 357 10.87 -7.78 25.01
CA GLY A 357 11.54 -6.50 25.17
C GLY A 357 11.01 -5.77 26.40
N SER A 358 11.86 -4.96 27.03
CA SER A 358 11.55 -4.24 28.28
C SER A 358 11.35 -2.73 28.09
N LEU A 359 11.27 -2.29 26.83
CA LEU A 359 11.13 -0.89 26.45
C LEU A 359 9.68 -0.41 26.69
N ASN A 360 9.53 0.78 27.26
CA ASN A 360 8.20 1.37 27.53
C ASN A 360 8.23 2.89 27.52
N VAL A 361 7.06 3.51 27.34
CA VAL A 361 6.86 4.97 27.28
C VAL A 361 7.23 5.72 28.57
N GLY A 362 7.37 5.03 29.70
CA GLY A 362 7.86 5.64 30.95
C GLY A 362 9.37 5.92 30.95
N GLN A 363 10.12 5.34 30.01
CA GLN A 363 11.56 5.55 29.89
C GLN A 363 11.88 6.83 29.08
N PRO A 364 12.96 7.57 29.42
CA PRO A 364 13.30 8.81 28.72
C PRO A 364 13.52 8.61 27.21
N GLY A 365 12.78 9.36 26.39
CA GLY A 365 12.91 9.33 24.94
C GLY A 365 12.17 8.18 24.24
N MET A 366 11.45 7.33 24.98
CA MET A 366 10.67 6.24 24.40
C MET A 366 9.27 6.70 23.97
N THR A 367 8.77 6.10 22.89
CA THR A 367 7.42 6.32 22.35
C THR A 367 6.74 4.97 22.16
N THR A 368 5.40 4.95 22.06
CA THR A 368 4.65 3.71 21.76
C THR A 368 5.17 3.02 20.50
N TYR A 369 5.53 3.80 19.47
CA TYR A 369 6.14 3.32 18.23
C TYR A 369 7.49 2.64 18.47
N ASN A 370 8.34 3.21 19.32
CA ASN A 370 9.68 2.69 19.58
C ASN A 370 9.73 1.56 20.63
N SER A 371 8.65 1.34 21.39
CA SER A 371 8.59 0.31 22.44
C SER A 371 8.13 -1.07 21.95
N ALA A 372 7.69 -1.20 20.70
CA ALA A 372 7.24 -2.49 20.16
C ALA A 372 8.37 -3.51 20.15
N THR A 373 8.15 -4.69 20.75
CA THR A 373 9.11 -5.81 20.76
C THR A 373 9.37 -6.36 19.36
N VAL A 374 8.33 -6.42 18.54
CA VAL A 374 8.41 -6.72 17.11
C VAL A 374 7.64 -5.64 16.37
N GLY A 375 8.34 -4.84 15.58
CA GLY A 375 7.77 -3.81 14.73
C GLY A 375 7.81 -4.22 13.27
N GLU A 376 6.65 -4.45 12.68
CA GLU A 376 6.48 -4.57 11.22
C GLU A 376 5.69 -3.35 10.72
N PHE A 377 6.21 -2.68 9.68
CA PHE A 377 5.63 -1.44 9.15
C PHE A 377 4.88 -1.64 7.83
N LEU A 378 4.42 -2.87 7.56
CA LEU A 378 3.54 -3.23 6.44
C LEU A 378 2.13 -3.48 6.96
N LEU A 379 1.11 -2.98 6.27
CA LEU A 379 -0.29 -3.05 6.69
C LEU A 379 -0.92 -4.47 6.55
N ALA A 380 -0.16 -5.52 6.82
CA ALA A 380 -0.68 -6.89 6.82
C ALA A 380 0.14 -7.82 7.72
N SER A 381 0.31 -7.47 8.99
CA SER A 381 0.75 -8.43 9.99
C SER A 381 -0.47 -9.19 10.52
N LEU A 382 -0.79 -10.33 9.91
CA LEU A 382 -1.54 -11.38 10.60
C LEU A 382 -0.59 -12.06 11.58
N PHE A 383 -0.46 -11.49 12.78
CA PHE A 383 -0.02 -12.28 13.93
C PHE A 383 -1.23 -13.11 14.38
N SER A 384 -1.15 -14.43 14.20
CA SER A 384 -2.06 -15.41 14.80
C SER A 384 -1.31 -16.27 15.80
#